data_AF-A0A6D2XFP4-F1
#
_entry.id   AF-A0A6D2XFP4-F1
#
_cell.length_a   1.000
_cell.length_b   1.000
_cell.length_c   1.000
_cell.angle_alpha   90.00
_cell.angle_beta   90.00
_cell.angle_gamma   90.00
#
_symmetry.space_group_name_H-M   'P 1'
#
loop_
_entity.id
_entity.type
_entity.pdbx_description
1 polymer ?
#
loop_
_entity_poly.entity_id
_entity_poly.type
_entity_poly.pdbx_seq_one_letter_code
_entity_poly.pdbx_strand_id
1 'polypeptide(L)'
;MAKEEPQSISRDLQELQKKLSLLIDSFQNNSKVVAFMKSPVGQYLDSHPFLAFTLLVFIVMSAVPVGFFLLIVVLTTLAALLGVIILEGLVISVGGLSLLCILCGLGFVSLAMSGMMIASYVVVSSLISCWFSPRPLTQQNTNCDFLPAMKSADFEGLYQE
;
A
#
# COMPACT_ATOMS: atom_id res chain seq x y z
N MET A 1 17.52 21.09 36.29
CA MET A 1 17.73 20.43 35.00
C MET A 1 19.22 20.23 34.83
N ALA A 2 19.64 18.96 34.83
CA ALA A 2 21.02 18.50 34.89
C ALA A 2 21.80 18.89 33.62
N LYS A 3 23.05 19.31 33.81
CA LYS A 3 23.99 19.72 32.77
C LYS A 3 25.16 18.73 32.81
N GLU A 4 24.90 17.47 32.47
CA GLU A 4 25.83 16.33 32.64
C GLU A 4 26.08 15.56 31.34
N GLU A 5 26.53 16.23 30.27
CA GLU A 5 26.83 15.55 28.99
C GLU A 5 28.18 15.88 28.29
N PRO A 6 29.08 16.79 28.75
CA PRO A 6 30.37 16.97 28.06
C PRO A 6 31.42 15.88 28.36
N GLN A 7 31.32 15.19 29.50
CA GLN A 7 32.41 14.35 30.04
C GLN A 7 32.32 12.88 29.62
N SER A 8 31.11 12.39 29.29
CA SER A 8 30.88 11.04 28.76
C SER A 8 31.42 10.91 27.34
N ILE A 9 31.19 11.92 26.49
CA ILE A 9 31.65 11.97 25.10
C ILE A 9 33.17 11.92 25.02
N SER A 10 33.90 12.59 25.92
CA SER A 10 35.37 12.55 25.90
C SER A 10 35.92 11.18 26.29
N ARG A 11 35.29 10.47 27.24
CA ARG A 11 35.65 9.09 27.58
C ARG A 11 35.39 8.13 26.43
N ASP A 12 34.25 8.26 25.75
CA ASP A 12 33.89 7.39 24.62
C ASP A 12 34.84 7.60 23.42
N LEU A 13 35.21 8.85 23.10
CA LEU A 13 36.23 9.14 22.10
C LEU A 13 37.61 8.60 22.49
N GLN A 14 37.96 8.61 23.78
CA GLN A 14 39.21 8.07 24.28
C GLN A 14 39.23 6.53 24.24
N GLU A 15 38.07 5.89 24.46
CA GLU A 15 37.85 4.45 24.30
C GLU A 15 37.96 4.05 22.82
N LEU A 16 37.32 4.81 21.92
CA LEU A 16 37.42 4.63 20.47
C LEU A 16 38.84 4.84 19.96
N GLN A 17 39.58 5.82 20.50
CA GLN A 17 40.99 6.01 20.20
C GLN A 17 41.83 4.82 20.66
N LYS A 18 41.59 4.28 21.86
CA LYS A 18 42.26 3.05 22.32
C LYS A 18 41.92 1.85 21.44
N LYS A 19 40.66 1.69 21.06
CA LYS A 19 40.18 0.61 20.18
C LYS A 19 40.78 0.71 18.79
N LEU A 20 40.85 1.92 18.22
CA LEU A 20 41.52 2.21 16.95
C LEU A 20 43.01 1.93 17.06
N SER A 21 43.67 2.36 18.13
CA SER A 21 45.10 2.12 18.33
C SER A 21 45.40 0.62 18.41
N LEU A 22 44.57 -0.16 19.11
CA LEU A 22 44.66 -1.62 19.13
C LEU A 22 44.40 -2.25 17.76
N LEU A 23 43.50 -1.68 16.97
CA LEU A 23 43.22 -2.15 15.62
C LEU A 23 44.39 -1.85 14.66
N ILE A 24 45.01 -0.67 14.76
CA ILE A 24 46.21 -0.28 14.03
C ILE A 24 47.37 -1.22 14.38
N ASP A 25 47.57 -1.50 15.67
CA ASP A 25 48.63 -2.38 16.15
C ASP A 25 48.42 -3.82 15.65
N SER A 26 47.17 -4.29 15.64
CA SER A 26 46.77 -5.57 15.04
C SER A 26 46.98 -5.62 13.52
N PHE A 27 46.73 -4.50 12.81
CA PHE A 27 46.94 -4.40 11.37
C PHE A 27 48.43 -4.40 11.00
N GLN A 28 49.28 -3.73 11.79
CA GLN A 28 50.73 -3.71 11.59
C GLN A 28 51.39 -5.07 11.90
N ASN A 29 50.91 -5.78 12.91
CA ASN A 29 51.42 -7.11 13.27
C ASN A 29 50.90 -8.23 12.35
N ASN A 30 49.92 -7.94 11.48
CA ASN A 30 49.43 -8.91 10.51
C ASN A 30 50.43 -9.09 9.36
N SER A 31 50.95 -10.30 9.22
CA SER A 31 51.95 -10.67 8.20
C SER A 31 51.52 -10.37 6.76
N LYS A 32 50.21 -10.31 6.48
CA LYS A 32 49.65 -9.93 5.17
C LYS A 32 49.88 -8.47 4.81
N VAL A 33 49.73 -7.55 5.76
CA VAL A 33 49.90 -6.09 5.51
C VAL A 33 51.38 -5.76 5.36
N VAL A 34 52.22 -6.40 6.18
CA VAL A 34 53.69 -6.33 6.06
C VAL A 34 54.16 -6.89 4.71
N ALA A 35 53.56 -7.98 4.22
CA ALA A 35 53.88 -8.53 2.90
C ALA A 35 53.47 -7.61 1.73
N PHE A 36 52.35 -6.88 1.87
CA PHE A 36 51.96 -5.86 0.89
C PHE A 36 52.88 -4.63 0.90
N MET A 37 53.35 -4.21 2.08
CA MET A 37 54.33 -3.11 2.21
C MET A 37 55.72 -3.52 1.69
N LYS A 38 56.04 -4.81 1.74
CA LYS A 38 57.26 -5.42 1.20
C LYS A 38 57.16 -5.81 -0.28
N SER A 39 56.01 -5.60 -0.92
CA SER A 39 55.83 -5.81 -2.35
C SER A 39 56.52 -4.69 -3.14
N PRO A 40 56.94 -4.93 -4.40
CA PRO A 40 57.60 -3.93 -5.24
C PRO A 40 56.85 -2.60 -5.34
N VAL A 41 55.53 -2.58 -5.15
CA VAL A 41 54.72 -1.34 -5.14
C VAL A 41 54.90 -0.55 -3.83
N GLY A 42 55.04 -1.24 -2.69
CA GLY A 42 55.29 -0.62 -1.38
C GLY A 42 56.74 -0.14 -1.23
N GLN A 43 57.71 -0.90 -1.74
CA GLN A 43 59.12 -0.54 -1.70
C GLN A 43 59.48 0.63 -2.66
N TYR A 44 58.71 0.79 -3.74
CA TYR A 44 58.83 1.92 -4.68
C TYR A 44 58.20 3.22 -4.13
N LEU A 45 57.13 3.10 -3.33
CA LEU A 45 56.57 4.23 -2.57
C LEU A 45 57.48 4.66 -1.41
N ASP A 46 58.12 3.70 -0.73
CA ASP A 46 59.00 3.94 0.42
C ASP A 46 60.34 4.57 0.01
N SER A 47 60.92 4.16 -1.14
CA SER A 47 62.18 4.74 -1.65
C SER A 47 62.05 6.17 -2.18
N HIS A 48 60.83 6.63 -2.51
CA HIS A 48 60.59 7.98 -3.04
C HIS A 48 59.33 8.62 -2.42
N PRO A 49 59.45 9.27 -1.24
CA PRO A 49 58.32 9.92 -0.55
C PRO A 49 57.58 10.96 -1.40
N PHE A 50 58.26 11.56 -2.38
CA PHE A 50 57.67 12.50 -3.35
C PHE A 50 56.69 11.83 -4.33
N LEU A 51 56.98 10.59 -4.72
CA LEU A 51 56.14 9.82 -5.64
C LEU A 51 54.85 9.37 -4.93
N ALA A 52 54.97 8.91 -3.68
CA ALA A 52 53.83 8.57 -2.84
C ALA A 52 52.92 9.79 -2.61
N PHE A 53 53.50 10.97 -2.34
CA PHE A 53 52.75 12.20 -2.15
C PHE A 53 52.05 12.66 -3.44
N THR A 54 52.72 12.52 -4.59
CA THR A 54 52.13 12.86 -5.90
C THR A 54 50.97 11.93 -6.24
N LEU A 55 51.10 10.62 -6.01
CA LEU A 55 50.03 9.65 -6.22
C LEU A 55 48.86 9.89 -5.27
N LEU A 56 49.12 10.21 -3.99
CA LEU A 56 48.08 10.55 -3.03
C LEU A 56 47.29 11.79 -3.48
N VAL A 57 47.99 12.86 -3.86
CA VAL A 57 47.36 14.08 -4.37
C VAL A 57 46.60 13.77 -5.66
N PHE A 58 47.12 12.95 -6.56
CA PHE A 58 46.43 12.55 -7.79
C PHE A 58 45.16 11.73 -7.50
N ILE A 59 45.21 10.80 -6.54
CA ILE A 59 44.04 10.03 -6.10
C ILE A 59 43.01 10.97 -5.48
N VAL A 60 43.40 11.91 -4.62
CA VAL A 60 42.47 12.89 -4.04
C VAL A 60 41.89 13.80 -5.12
N MET A 61 42.72 14.32 -6.03
CA MET A 61 42.34 15.22 -7.11
C MET A 61 41.45 14.52 -8.16
N SER A 62 41.61 13.20 -8.35
CA SER A 62 40.81 12.38 -9.28
C SER A 62 39.56 11.79 -8.61
N ALA A 63 39.64 11.41 -7.33
CA ALA A 63 38.52 10.85 -6.60
C ALA A 63 37.38 11.84 -6.40
N VAL A 64 37.68 13.14 -6.26
CA VAL A 64 36.65 14.19 -6.17
C VAL A 64 35.77 14.25 -7.43
N PRO A 65 36.31 14.46 -8.65
CA PRO A 65 35.51 14.49 -9.86
C PRO A 65 34.86 13.12 -10.19
N VAL A 66 35.57 12.01 -9.96
CA VAL A 66 35.02 10.66 -10.22
C VAL A 66 33.88 10.33 -9.25
N GLY A 67 34.06 10.64 -7.96
CA GLY A 67 33.04 10.43 -6.94
C GLY A 67 31.81 11.27 -7.19
N PHE A 68 31.98 12.55 -7.55
CA PHE A 68 30.87 13.42 -7.90
C PHE A 68 30.10 12.92 -9.13
N PHE A 69 30.80 12.44 -10.16
CA PHE A 69 30.18 11.84 -11.34
C PHE A 69 29.36 10.60 -10.97
N LEU A 70 29.93 9.67 -10.20
CA LEU A 70 29.21 8.48 -9.76
C LEU A 70 27.99 8.83 -8.90
N LEU A 71 28.12 9.83 -8.03
CA LEU A 71 27.01 10.30 -7.19
C LEU A 71 25.87 10.84 -8.05
N ILE A 72 26.17 11.70 -9.04
CA ILE A 72 25.15 12.19 -9.99
C ILE A 72 24.50 11.03 -10.72
N VAL A 73 25.28 10.09 -11.25
CA VAL A 73 24.72 8.93 -11.96
C VAL A 73 23.78 8.11 -11.07
N VAL A 74 24.17 7.85 -9.82
CA VAL A 74 23.31 7.12 -8.85
C VAL A 74 22.05 7.92 -8.53
N LEU A 75 22.15 9.23 -8.30
CA LEU A 75 20.98 10.07 -8.06
C LEU A 75 20.05 10.13 -9.26
N THR A 76 20.60 10.27 -10.47
CA THR A 76 19.82 10.32 -11.71
C THR A 76 19.15 8.97 -12.00
N THR A 77 19.84 7.86 -11.78
CA THR A 77 19.23 6.52 -11.95
C THR A 77 18.13 6.27 -10.92
N LEU A 78 18.33 6.65 -9.65
CA LEU A 78 17.28 6.58 -8.63
C LEU A 78 16.07 7.46 -8.99
N ALA A 79 16.32 8.70 -9.41
CA ALA A 79 15.26 9.61 -9.85
C ALA A 79 14.51 9.06 -11.08
N ALA A 80 15.22 8.45 -12.04
CA ALA A 80 14.61 7.81 -13.20
C ALA A 80 13.75 6.60 -12.80
N LEU A 81 14.23 5.74 -11.89
CA LEU A 81 13.47 4.61 -11.37
C LEU A 81 12.19 5.07 -10.66
N LEU A 82 12.30 6.07 -9.78
CA LEU A 82 11.13 6.67 -9.13
C LEU A 82 10.17 7.28 -10.17
N GLY A 83 10.70 7.97 -11.18
CA GLY A 83 9.91 8.54 -12.27
C GLY A 83 9.11 7.48 -13.03
N VAL A 84 9.74 6.34 -13.37
CA VAL A 84 9.06 5.23 -14.04
C VAL A 84 7.98 4.62 -13.15
N ILE A 85 8.27 4.39 -11.87
CA ILE A 85 7.29 3.83 -10.92
C ILE A 85 6.07 4.75 -10.79
N ILE A 86 6.28 6.06 -10.69
CA ILE A 86 5.19 7.04 -10.61
C ILE A 86 4.38 7.08 -11.91
N LEU A 87 5.06 7.10 -13.06
CA LEU A 87 4.41 7.13 -14.38
C LEU A 87 3.60 5.85 -14.64
N GLU A 88 4.18 4.68 -14.37
CA GLU A 88 3.51 3.39 -14.50
C GLU A 88 2.30 3.32 -13.56
N GLY A 89 2.48 3.71 -12.29
CA GLY A 89 1.40 3.78 -11.32
C GLY A 89 0.27 4.70 -11.76
N LEU A 90 0.59 5.87 -12.34
CA LEU A 90 -0.40 6.81 -12.88
C LEU A 90 -1.15 6.19 -14.08
N VAL A 91 -0.43 5.60 -15.03
CA VAL A 91 -1.04 4.97 -16.22
C VAL A 91 -1.95 3.81 -15.82
N ILE A 92 -1.50 2.96 -14.90
CA ILE A 92 -2.31 1.85 -14.36
C ILE A 92 -3.52 2.42 -13.60
N SER A 93 -3.35 3.48 -12.82
CA SER A 93 -4.46 4.10 -12.08
C SER A 93 -5.52 4.70 -13.01
N VAL A 94 -5.11 5.47 -14.02
CA VAL A 94 -6.02 6.07 -15.01
C VAL A 94 -6.70 4.99 -15.86
N GLY A 95 -5.93 3.99 -16.30
CA GLY A 95 -6.46 2.84 -17.03
C GLY A 95 -7.46 2.04 -16.18
N GLY A 96 -7.09 1.76 -14.93
CA GLY A 96 -7.93 1.05 -13.96
C GLY A 96 -9.22 1.80 -13.63
N LEU A 97 -9.14 3.11 -13.38
CA LEU A 97 -10.32 3.96 -13.16
C LEU A 97 -11.23 3.98 -14.39
N SER A 98 -10.66 4.06 -15.59
CA SER A 98 -11.42 4.03 -16.85
C SER A 98 -12.12 2.68 -17.04
N LEU A 99 -11.42 1.57 -16.80
CA LEU A 99 -12.00 0.23 -16.87
C LEU A 99 -13.09 0.03 -15.83
N LEU A 100 -12.85 0.45 -14.59
CA LEU A 100 -13.83 0.41 -13.51
C LEU A 100 -15.06 1.25 -13.87
N CYS A 101 -14.86 2.43 -14.45
CA CYS A 101 -15.94 3.30 -14.90
C CYS A 101 -16.79 2.63 -15.99
N ILE A 102 -16.16 2.05 -17.00
CA ILE A 102 -16.86 1.34 -18.09
C ILE A 102 -17.61 0.12 -17.53
N LEU A 103 -16.95 -0.70 -16.70
CA LEU A 103 -17.56 -1.89 -16.12
C LEU A 103 -18.74 -1.53 -15.20
N CYS A 104 -18.61 -0.46 -14.43
CA CYS A 104 -19.67 0.06 -13.57
C CYS A 104 -20.85 0.61 -14.40
N GLY A 105 -20.57 1.37 -15.46
CA GLY A 105 -21.59 1.87 -16.38
C GLY A 105 -22.35 0.75 -17.08
N LEU A 106 -21.62 -0.25 -17.60
CA LEU A 106 -22.22 -1.45 -18.20
C LEU A 106 -23.03 -2.26 -17.18
N GLY A 107 -22.53 -2.40 -15.95
CA GLY A 107 -23.24 -3.06 -14.86
C GLY A 107 -24.54 -2.35 -14.50
N PHE A 108 -24.53 -1.02 -14.39
CA PHE A 108 -25.72 -0.22 -14.12
C PHE A 108 -26.75 -0.33 -15.25
N VAL A 109 -26.32 -0.22 -16.51
CA VAL A 109 -27.18 -0.39 -17.68
C VAL A 109 -27.77 -1.80 -17.72
N SER A 110 -26.95 -2.83 -17.45
CA SER A 110 -27.41 -4.21 -17.40
C SER A 110 -28.43 -4.43 -16.28
N LEU A 111 -28.21 -3.86 -15.10
CA LEU A 111 -29.14 -3.95 -13.97
C LEU A 111 -30.45 -3.23 -14.28
N ALA A 112 -30.38 -2.05 -14.91
CA ALA A 112 -31.55 -1.31 -15.34
C ALA A 112 -32.37 -2.10 -16.36
N MET A 113 -31.73 -2.65 -17.40
CA MET A 113 -32.40 -3.48 -18.40
C MET A 113 -33.00 -4.75 -17.79
N SER A 114 -32.27 -5.44 -16.92
CA SER A 114 -32.77 -6.62 -16.20
C SER A 114 -33.97 -6.26 -15.30
N GLY A 115 -33.88 -5.16 -14.56
CA GLY A 115 -34.96 -4.66 -13.71
C GLY A 115 -36.19 -4.28 -14.52
N MET A 116 -36.02 -3.62 -15.66
CA MET A 116 -37.12 -3.31 -16.59
C MET A 116 -37.75 -4.57 -17.15
N MET A 117 -36.95 -5.57 -17.55
CA MET A 117 -37.45 -6.86 -18.02
C MET A 117 -38.26 -7.58 -16.93
N ILE A 118 -37.76 -7.65 -15.70
CA ILE A 118 -38.48 -8.24 -14.56
C ILE A 118 -39.76 -7.48 -14.25
N ALA A 119 -39.70 -6.15 -14.16
CA ALA A 119 -40.88 -5.32 -13.88
C ALA A 119 -41.93 -5.48 -14.98
N SER A 120 -41.51 -5.46 -16.25
CA SER A 120 -42.42 -5.68 -17.38
C SER A 120 -43.01 -7.10 -17.35
N TYR A 121 -42.22 -8.14 -17.04
CA TYR A 121 -42.70 -9.50 -16.88
C TYR A 121 -43.75 -9.61 -15.77
N VAL A 122 -43.52 -8.98 -14.61
CA VAL A 122 -44.48 -8.97 -13.49
C VAL A 122 -45.75 -8.22 -13.86
N VAL A 123 -45.63 -7.04 -14.50
CA VAL A 123 -46.79 -6.24 -14.92
C VAL A 123 -47.63 -6.98 -15.95
N VAL A 124 -46.98 -7.58 -16.96
CA VAL A 124 -47.64 -8.40 -17.99
C VAL A 124 -48.29 -9.64 -17.36
N SER A 125 -47.57 -10.34 -16.46
CA SER A 125 -48.12 -11.51 -15.74
C SER A 125 -49.31 -11.14 -14.86
N SER A 126 -49.29 -9.96 -14.25
CA SER A 126 -50.40 -9.43 -13.44
C SER A 126 -51.59 -9.05 -14.33
N LEU A 127 -51.34 -8.40 -15.47
CA LEU A 127 -52.36 -8.07 -16.47
C LEU A 127 -53.04 -9.34 -17.00
N ILE A 128 -52.24 -10.34 -17.40
CA ILE A 128 -52.75 -11.66 -17.82
C ILE A 128 -53.51 -12.33 -16.68
N SER A 129 -53.02 -12.30 -15.45
CA SER A 129 -53.73 -12.91 -14.31
C SER A 129 -55.06 -12.19 -14.01
N CYS A 130 -55.13 -10.88 -14.16
CA CYS A 130 -56.40 -10.13 -14.06
C CYS A 130 -57.34 -10.45 -15.23
N TRP A 131 -56.80 -10.62 -16.44
CA TRP A 131 -57.57 -10.97 -17.64
C TRP A 131 -58.09 -12.42 -17.63
N PHE A 132 -57.27 -13.35 -17.13
CA PHE A 132 -57.59 -14.77 -16.97
C PHE A 132 -58.24 -15.10 -15.62
N SER A 133 -58.40 -14.11 -14.72
CA SER A 133 -59.21 -14.29 -13.53
C SER A 133 -60.65 -14.54 -13.99
N PRO A 134 -61.26 -15.70 -13.68
CA PRO A 134 -62.64 -15.96 -14.02
C PRO A 134 -63.48 -14.85 -13.38
N ARG A 135 -64.35 -14.19 -14.16
CA ARG A 135 -65.38 -13.29 -13.63
C ARG A 135 -65.98 -13.94 -12.38
N PRO A 136 -65.96 -13.31 -11.19
CA PRO A 136 -66.90 -13.65 -10.15
C PRO A 136 -68.25 -13.23 -10.70
N LEU A 137 -68.94 -14.18 -11.34
CA LEU A 137 -70.36 -14.06 -11.60
C LEU A 137 -71.02 -13.88 -10.23
N THR A 138 -71.52 -12.67 -10.01
CA THR A 138 -72.81 -12.41 -9.37
C THR A 138 -73.49 -13.66 -8.83
N GLN A 139 -73.27 -13.98 -7.54
CA GLN A 139 -74.22 -14.73 -6.75
C GLN A 139 -74.92 -13.72 -5.82
N GLN A 140 -76.01 -13.15 -6.34
CA GLN A 140 -77.02 -12.43 -5.58
C GLN A 140 -78.02 -13.47 -5.05
N ASN A 141 -78.40 -13.30 -3.77
CA ASN A 141 -79.45 -13.99 -2.99
C ASN A 141 -79.10 -15.41 -2.49
N THR A 142 -79.19 -15.76 -1.20
CA THR A 142 -80.24 -15.50 -0.19
C THR A 142 -79.59 -15.69 1.19
N ASN A 143 -79.65 -14.77 2.16
CA ASN A 143 -80.68 -14.76 3.20
C ASN A 143 -80.54 -13.48 4.05
N CYS A 144 -81.64 -12.73 4.13
CA CYS A 144 -81.86 -11.68 5.10
C CYS A 144 -82.39 -12.30 6.41
N ASP A 145 -81.61 -12.22 7.48
CA ASP A 145 -82.10 -12.18 8.87
C ASP A 145 -81.24 -11.10 9.57
N PHE A 146 -81.67 -9.83 9.70
CA PHE A 146 -82.46 -9.28 10.82
C PHE A 146 -81.80 -9.64 12.18
N LEU A 147 -81.23 -8.77 13.02
CA LEU A 147 -81.23 -7.32 13.28
C LEU A 147 -79.99 -7.02 14.18
N PRO A 148 -79.65 -5.74 14.41
CA PRO A 148 -78.55 -5.22 15.24
C PRO A 148 -79.00 -4.91 16.69
N ALA A 149 -78.14 -5.15 17.68
CA ALA A 149 -78.17 -4.57 19.03
C ALA A 149 -76.89 -5.05 19.77
N MET A 150 -75.92 -4.18 20.10
CA MET A 150 -75.85 -3.44 21.37
C MET A 150 -75.85 -4.33 22.63
N LYS A 151 -74.65 -4.59 23.18
CA LYS A 151 -74.25 -4.81 24.61
C LYS A 151 -72.86 -5.45 24.60
N SER A 152 -71.76 -4.86 25.09
CA SER A 152 -71.45 -4.39 26.45
C SER A 152 -71.74 -5.42 27.54
N ALA A 153 -70.69 -5.73 28.32
CA ALA A 153 -70.73 -6.50 29.57
C ALA A 153 -71.06 -7.98 29.34
N ASP A 154 -70.53 -8.95 30.06
CA ASP A 154 -69.60 -9.08 31.17
C ASP A 154 -69.68 -10.58 31.50
N PHE A 155 -68.62 -11.12 32.08
CA PHE A 155 -68.65 -12.24 33.01
C PHE A 155 -69.24 -13.63 32.65
N GLU A 156 -68.48 -14.61 33.11
CA GLU A 156 -68.92 -15.89 33.70
C GLU A 156 -69.46 -17.03 32.83
N GLY A 157 -68.78 -18.17 32.98
CA GLY A 157 -69.42 -19.49 33.00
C GLY A 157 -68.80 -20.48 32.01
N LEU A 158 -67.81 -21.28 32.41
CA LEU A 158 -67.95 -22.60 33.05
C LEU A 158 -68.37 -23.76 32.10
N TYR A 159 -67.44 -24.70 31.92
CA TYR A 159 -67.56 -26.16 31.65
C TYR A 159 -68.15 -26.70 30.34
N GLN A 160 -67.26 -27.30 29.53
CA GLN A 160 -67.23 -28.70 29.03
C GLN A 160 -66.02 -28.77 28.07
N GLU A 161 -65.01 -29.64 28.15
CA GLU A 161 -64.77 -30.96 28.77
C GLU A 161 -63.40 -31.00 29.47
#